data_AF-A0A7C9CYD3-F1
#
_entry.id   AF-A0A7C9CYD3-F1
#
_cell.length_a   1.000
_cell.length_b   1.000
_cell.length_c   1.000
_cell.angle_alpha   90.00
_cell.angle_beta   90.00
_cell.angle_gamma   90.00
#
_symmetry.space_group_name_H-M   'P 1'
#
loop_
_entity.id
_entity.type
_entity.pdbx_description
1 polymer ?
#
loop_
_entity_poly.entity_id
_entity_poly.type
_entity_poly.pdbx_seq_one_letter_code
_entity_poly.pdbx_strand_id
1 'polypeptide(L)'
;DFLPDPASEGFEEQVKELRERTKEIPDDYFVVLVGDMITEEALPTYQTMLNTLDGVRDETGASLSPWAIWTRAWTAEENRHGDLLNKYLYLSGRVDMKKIEKTIQYLIGSGMDPQTENNPYLGFIYTSFQERATFISHGNTARLAKDHGDFKLAQVCGIIAADEKRHETA
;
A
#
# COMPACT_ATOMS: atom_id res chain seq x y z
N ASP A 1 -3.34 15.45 2.97
CA ASP A 1 -3.35 15.92 1.56
C ASP A 1 -4.48 15.32 0.73
N PHE A 2 -4.69 13.99 0.74
CA PHE A 2 -5.68 13.32 -0.12
C PHE A 2 -6.96 12.87 0.58
N LEU A 3 -7.03 13.02 1.90
CA LEU A 3 -8.18 12.68 2.74
C LEU A 3 -8.88 13.97 3.21
N PRO A 4 -10.17 13.89 3.59
CA PRO A 4 -10.85 14.98 4.30
C PRO A 4 -10.04 15.45 5.51
N ASP A 5 -9.91 16.77 5.69
CA ASP A 5 -9.14 17.37 6.78
C ASP A 5 -9.98 17.42 8.08
N PRO A 6 -9.65 16.63 9.12
CA PRO A 6 -10.43 16.58 10.35
C PRO A 6 -10.35 17.86 11.18
N ALA A 7 -9.40 18.76 10.92
CA ALA A 7 -9.30 20.06 11.58
C ALA A 7 -10.07 21.19 10.86
N SER A 8 -10.63 20.89 9.68
CA SER A 8 -11.38 21.86 8.87
C SER A 8 -12.83 21.96 9.34
N GLU A 9 -13.40 23.17 9.36
CA GLU A 9 -14.85 23.37 9.52
C GLU A 9 -15.68 22.65 8.44
N GLY A 10 -15.07 22.35 7.28
CA GLY A 10 -15.69 21.64 6.17
C GLY A 10 -15.52 20.12 6.20
N PHE A 11 -14.99 19.53 7.28
CA PHE A 11 -14.70 18.08 7.36
C PHE A 11 -15.91 17.21 7.01
N GLU A 12 -17.08 17.50 7.60
CA GLU A 12 -18.29 16.70 7.37
C GLU A 12 -18.74 16.71 5.92
N GLU A 13 -18.70 17.87 5.25
CA GLU A 13 -19.05 17.96 3.83
C GLU A 13 -18.01 17.24 2.96
N GLN A 14 -16.71 17.35 3.27
CA GLN A 14 -15.67 16.63 2.54
C GLN A 14 -15.83 15.10 2.64
N VAL A 15 -16.21 14.59 3.82
CA VAL A 15 -16.51 13.17 4.02
C VAL A 15 -17.76 12.77 3.24
N LYS A 16 -18.80 13.60 3.27
CA LYS A 16 -20.04 13.37 2.51
C LYS A 16 -19.76 13.32 1.00
N GLU A 17 -19.03 14.28 0.46
CA GLU A 17 -18.63 14.29 -0.95
C GLU A 17 -17.82 13.05 -1.34
N LEU A 18 -16.91 12.57 -0.47
CA LEU A 18 -16.21 11.31 -0.67
C LEU A 18 -17.20 10.15 -0.81
N ARG A 19 -18.17 10.06 0.10
CA ARG A 19 -19.18 9.00 0.10
C ARG A 19 -20.16 9.10 -1.08
N GLU A 20 -20.44 10.29 -1.59
CA GLU A 20 -21.26 10.44 -2.79
C GLU A 20 -20.50 9.93 -4.03
N ARG A 21 -19.21 10.27 -4.19
CA ARG A 21 -18.40 9.77 -5.32
C ARG A 21 -18.25 8.25 -5.29
N THR A 22 -18.09 7.65 -4.11
CA THR A 22 -17.90 6.20 -3.98
C THR A 22 -19.13 5.36 -4.31
N LYS A 23 -20.33 5.96 -4.38
CA LYS A 23 -21.56 5.25 -4.81
C LYS A 23 -21.54 4.89 -6.29
N GLU A 24 -20.83 5.66 -7.10
CA GLU A 24 -20.72 5.46 -8.56
C GLU A 24 -19.64 4.42 -8.93
N ILE A 25 -18.88 3.95 -7.94
CA ILE A 25 -17.82 2.95 -8.12
C ILE A 25 -18.40 1.55 -7.82
N PRO A 26 -18.26 0.58 -8.75
CA PRO A 26 -18.85 -0.75 -8.60
C PRO A 26 -18.15 -1.57 -7.52
N ASP A 27 -18.86 -2.56 -6.98
CA ASP A 27 -18.32 -3.46 -5.95
C ASP A 27 -17.10 -4.25 -6.45
N ASP A 28 -17.07 -4.61 -7.74
CA ASP A 28 -15.93 -5.29 -8.38
C ASP A 28 -14.63 -4.49 -8.21
N TYR A 29 -14.69 -3.17 -8.32
CA TYR A 29 -13.55 -2.30 -8.10
C TYR A 29 -13.11 -2.32 -6.63
N PHE A 30 -14.07 -2.24 -5.70
CA PHE A 30 -13.77 -2.27 -4.26
C PHE A 30 -13.15 -3.60 -3.82
N VAL A 31 -13.52 -4.73 -4.41
CA VAL A 31 -12.88 -6.01 -4.11
C VAL A 31 -11.38 -5.96 -4.44
N VAL A 32 -11.02 -5.40 -5.60
CA VAL A 32 -9.60 -5.26 -6.00
C VAL A 32 -8.88 -4.26 -5.10
N LEU A 33 -9.45 -3.07 -4.89
CA LEU A 33 -8.83 -2.04 -4.05
C LEU A 33 -8.63 -2.51 -2.60
N VAL A 34 -9.55 -3.32 -2.07
CA VAL A 34 -9.41 -3.96 -0.76
C VAL A 34 -8.26 -4.97 -0.76
N GLY A 35 -8.10 -5.76 -1.83
CA GLY A 35 -6.98 -6.68 -1.99
C GLY A 35 -5.63 -5.95 -2.02
N ASP A 36 -5.54 -4.87 -2.79
CA ASP A 36 -4.36 -4.00 -2.83
C ASP A 36 -4.06 -3.46 -1.42
N MET A 37 -5.05 -2.86 -0.73
CA MET A 37 -4.86 -2.30 0.60
C MET A 37 -4.44 -3.32 1.66
N ILE A 38 -5.05 -4.51 1.67
CA ILE A 38 -4.66 -5.60 2.58
C ILE A 38 -3.20 -6.00 2.37
N THR A 39 -2.75 -5.98 1.11
CA THR A 39 -1.36 -6.28 0.76
C THR A 39 -0.44 -5.20 1.30
N GLU A 40 -0.78 -3.91 1.16
CA GLU A 40 0.01 -2.81 1.74
C GLU A 40 0.13 -2.91 3.27
N GLU A 41 -0.95 -3.24 3.96
CA GLU A 41 -0.98 -3.33 5.43
C GLU A 41 -0.13 -4.48 5.99
N ALA A 42 0.26 -5.45 5.15
CA ALA A 42 1.15 -6.54 5.55
C ALA A 42 2.64 -6.16 5.55
N LEU A 43 2.96 -4.87 5.44
CA LEU A 43 4.31 -4.28 5.44
C LEU A 43 5.31 -4.85 6.47
N PRO A 44 4.93 -5.17 7.73
CA PRO A 44 5.87 -5.81 8.66
C PRO A 44 6.49 -7.12 8.12
N THR A 45 5.75 -7.86 7.29
CA THR A 45 6.23 -9.07 6.62
C THR A 45 7.32 -8.74 5.60
N TYR A 46 7.14 -7.66 4.83
CA TYR A 46 8.06 -7.28 3.74
C TYR A 46 9.36 -6.70 4.28
N GLN A 47 9.29 -5.83 5.29
CA GLN A 47 10.49 -5.36 5.99
C GLN A 47 11.25 -6.53 6.64
N THR A 48 10.52 -7.50 7.23
CA THR A 48 11.11 -8.72 7.78
C THR A 48 11.84 -9.51 6.70
N MET A 49 11.20 -9.72 5.54
CA MET A 49 11.78 -10.41 4.39
C MET A 49 13.11 -9.75 3.96
N LEU A 50 13.15 -8.43 3.78
CA LEU A 50 14.39 -7.71 3.46
C LEU A 50 15.47 -7.91 4.54
N ASN A 51 15.07 -7.90 5.81
CA ASN A 51 15.97 -8.15 6.94
C ASN A 51 16.34 -9.64 7.15
N THR A 52 15.83 -10.55 6.31
CA THR A 52 16.35 -11.93 6.25
C THR A 52 17.48 -12.10 5.25
N LEU A 53 17.70 -11.15 4.35
CA LEU A 53 18.66 -11.28 3.25
C LEU A 53 20.10 -11.08 3.74
N ASP A 54 20.95 -12.05 3.44
CA ASP A 54 22.37 -12.05 3.80
C ASP A 54 23.11 -10.88 3.16
N GLY A 55 24.00 -10.26 3.94
CA GLY A 55 24.82 -9.13 3.51
C GLY A 55 24.13 -7.77 3.45
N VAL A 56 22.78 -7.71 3.52
CA VAL A 56 22.02 -6.46 3.40
C VAL A 56 21.08 -6.18 4.58
N ARG A 57 20.78 -7.17 5.42
CA ARG A 57 19.89 -7.02 6.59
C ARG A 57 20.37 -5.97 7.61
N ASP A 58 19.41 -5.37 8.31
CA ASP A 58 19.67 -4.49 9.45
C ASP A 58 19.94 -5.28 10.74
N GLU A 59 21.21 -5.36 11.14
CA GLU A 59 21.65 -6.11 12.33
C GLU A 59 21.20 -5.52 13.67
N THR A 60 20.79 -4.24 13.71
CA THR A 60 20.49 -3.55 14.99
C THR A 60 19.15 -2.84 15.02
N GLY A 61 18.44 -2.78 13.90
CA GLY A 61 17.27 -1.91 13.70
C GLY A 61 17.63 -0.43 13.51
N ALA A 62 18.92 -0.10 13.54
CA ALA A 62 19.44 1.26 13.36
C ALA A 62 20.84 1.24 12.72
N SER A 63 21.21 0.17 12.00
CA SER A 63 22.51 0.08 11.35
C SER A 63 22.70 1.24 10.37
N LEU A 64 23.93 1.76 10.31
CA LEU A 64 24.32 2.84 9.40
C LEU A 64 24.77 2.31 8.03
N SER A 65 24.65 1.00 7.78
CA SER A 65 24.91 0.46 6.45
C SER A 65 23.94 1.07 5.43
N PRO A 66 24.37 1.35 4.18
CA PRO A 66 23.48 1.87 3.15
C PRO A 66 22.23 0.99 2.92
N TRP A 67 22.39 -0.34 3.02
CA TRP A 67 21.31 -1.31 2.89
C TRP A 67 20.27 -1.16 3.99
N ALA A 68 20.70 -1.07 5.25
CA ALA A 68 19.78 -0.88 6.37
C ALA A 68 19.08 0.49 6.32
N ILE A 69 19.80 1.54 5.90
CA ILE A 69 19.21 2.87 5.67
C ILE A 69 18.13 2.79 4.60
N TRP A 70 18.40 2.13 3.47
CA TRP A 70 17.42 1.91 2.41
C TRP A 70 16.20 1.14 2.91
N THR A 71 16.38 -0.03 3.53
CA THR A 71 15.28 -0.84 4.05
C THR A 71 14.36 -0.04 4.97
N ARG A 72 14.91 0.75 5.89
CA ARG A 72 14.10 1.59 6.79
C ARG A 72 13.42 2.75 6.06
N ALA A 73 14.10 3.39 5.12
CA ALA A 73 13.54 4.49 4.33
C ALA A 73 12.41 4.02 3.41
N TRP A 74 12.64 2.93 2.67
CA TRP A 74 11.62 2.25 1.86
C TRP A 74 10.40 1.89 2.71
N THR A 75 10.60 1.21 3.85
CA THR A 75 9.49 0.86 4.76
C THR A 75 8.71 2.09 5.23
N ALA A 76 9.40 3.20 5.49
CA ALA A 76 8.75 4.44 5.89
C ALA A 76 7.93 5.09 4.76
N GLU A 77 8.37 4.94 3.51
CA GLU A 77 7.60 5.36 2.34
C GLU A 77 6.35 4.48 2.16
N GLU A 78 6.52 3.15 2.17
CA GLU A 78 5.48 2.13 2.04
C GLU A 78 4.35 2.26 3.06
N ASN A 79 4.70 2.57 4.32
CA ASN A 79 3.71 2.69 5.39
C ASN A 79 2.56 3.66 5.03
N ARG A 80 2.87 4.70 4.25
CA ARG A 80 1.88 5.70 3.84
C ARG A 80 0.83 5.13 2.87
N HIS A 81 1.15 4.08 2.12
CA HIS A 81 0.24 3.48 1.13
C HIS A 81 -0.93 2.80 1.82
N GLY A 82 -0.65 1.87 2.75
CA GLY A 82 -1.66 1.21 3.58
C GLY A 82 -2.47 2.22 4.38
N ASP A 83 -1.80 3.17 5.05
CA ASP A 83 -2.42 4.24 5.84
C ASP A 83 -3.46 5.05 5.05
N LEU A 84 -3.15 5.37 3.80
CA LEU A 84 -4.00 6.19 2.94
C LEU A 84 -5.19 5.38 2.40
N LEU A 85 -4.93 4.17 1.89
CA LEU A 85 -5.98 3.29 1.37
C LEU A 85 -6.94 2.84 2.47
N ASN A 86 -6.44 2.52 3.66
CA ASN A 86 -7.24 2.12 4.82
C ASN A 86 -8.24 3.22 5.19
N LYS A 87 -7.75 4.45 5.41
CA LYS A 87 -8.60 5.59 5.77
C LYS A 87 -9.58 5.93 4.65
N TYR A 88 -9.18 5.81 3.38
CA TYR A 88 -10.10 6.00 2.26
C TYR A 88 -11.24 4.96 2.27
N LEU A 89 -10.91 3.68 2.40
CA LEU A 89 -11.87 2.58 2.45
C LEU A 89 -12.80 2.68 3.67
N TYR A 90 -12.26 3.03 4.83
CA TYR A 90 -13.03 3.31 6.05
C TYR A 90 -14.05 4.43 5.81
N LEU A 91 -13.61 5.58 5.29
CA LEU A 91 -14.49 6.74 5.04
C LEU A 91 -15.50 6.49 3.91
N SER A 92 -15.17 5.62 2.95
CA SER A 92 -16.07 5.29 1.83
C SER A 92 -17.41 4.71 2.30
N GLY A 93 -17.40 3.94 3.39
CA GLY A 93 -18.56 3.17 3.85
C GLY A 93 -19.06 2.11 2.86
N ARG A 94 -18.24 1.71 1.88
CA ARG A 94 -18.60 0.73 0.84
C ARG A 94 -18.19 -0.71 1.20
N VAL A 95 -17.36 -0.89 2.23
CA VAL A 95 -16.74 -2.18 2.57
C VAL A 95 -16.89 -2.52 4.06
N ASP A 96 -16.78 -3.80 4.41
CA ASP A 96 -16.80 -4.27 5.80
C ASP A 96 -15.37 -4.25 6.40
N MET A 97 -15.04 -3.15 7.07
CA MET A 97 -13.72 -2.96 7.69
C MET A 97 -13.39 -4.06 8.72
N LYS A 98 -14.38 -4.61 9.44
CA LYS A 98 -14.13 -5.68 10.42
C LYS A 98 -13.63 -6.95 9.75
N LYS A 99 -14.12 -7.26 8.54
CA LYS A 99 -13.64 -8.41 7.77
C LYS A 99 -12.25 -8.15 7.22
N ILE A 100 -12.01 -6.95 6.71
CA ILE A 100 -10.71 -6.52 6.20
C ILE A 100 -9.64 -6.59 7.29
N GLU A 101 -9.87 -5.97 8.45
CA GLU A 101 -8.97 -5.99 9.60
C GLU A 101 -8.65 -7.42 10.06
N LYS A 102 -9.67 -8.30 10.07
CA LYS A 102 -9.46 -9.72 10.39
C LYS A 102 -8.57 -10.40 9.34
N THR A 103 -8.74 -10.08 8.06
CA THR A 103 -7.90 -10.61 6.99
C THR A 103 -6.47 -10.13 7.09
N ILE A 104 -6.25 -8.84 7.38
CA ILE A 104 -4.91 -8.27 7.64
C ILE A 104 -4.25 -9.00 8.81
N GLN A 105 -4.98 -9.18 9.92
CA GLN A 105 -4.48 -9.89 11.09
C GLN A 105 -4.06 -11.34 10.74
N TYR A 106 -4.87 -12.06 9.96
CA TYR A 106 -4.51 -13.39 9.49
C TYR A 106 -3.30 -13.39 8.55
N LEU A 107 -3.23 -12.44 7.62
CA LEU A 107 -2.14 -12.35 6.66
C LEU A 107 -0.80 -12.10 7.36
N ILE A 108 -0.73 -11.09 8.23
CA ILE A 108 0.47 -10.79 9.03
C ILE A 108 0.84 -11.99 9.92
N GLY A 109 -0.15 -12.61 10.57
CA GLY A 109 0.07 -13.79 11.42
C GLY A 109 0.53 -15.03 10.65
N SER A 110 0.21 -15.12 9.36
CA SER A 110 0.65 -16.21 8.48
C SER A 110 2.02 -15.95 7.88
N GLY A 111 2.38 -14.68 7.67
CA GLY A 111 3.57 -14.28 6.95
C GLY A 111 3.53 -14.70 5.47
N MET A 112 4.70 -14.70 4.85
CA MET A 112 4.91 -15.10 3.46
C MET A 112 6.27 -15.81 3.35
N ASP A 113 6.33 -16.87 2.54
CA ASP A 113 7.59 -17.47 2.10
C ASP A 113 7.83 -17.13 0.61
N PRO A 114 8.69 -16.14 0.31
CA PRO A 114 9.01 -15.77 -1.06
C PRO A 114 10.00 -16.74 -1.74
N GLN A 115 10.48 -17.78 -1.01
CA GLN A 115 11.49 -18.73 -1.48
C GLN A 115 12.77 -18.05 -1.99
N THR A 116 13.18 -16.98 -1.30
CA THR A 116 14.40 -16.23 -1.61
C THR A 116 15.63 -16.77 -0.89
N GLU A 117 15.49 -17.77 -0.01
CA GLU A 117 16.60 -18.51 0.62
C GLU A 117 17.65 -17.61 1.32
N ASN A 118 17.21 -16.51 1.93
CA ASN A 118 18.10 -15.47 2.50
C ASN A 118 19.06 -14.84 1.46
N ASN A 119 18.90 -15.15 0.19
CA ASN A 119 19.83 -14.77 -0.86
C ASN A 119 19.45 -13.40 -1.45
N PRO A 120 20.30 -12.36 -1.32
CA PRO A 120 19.98 -11.04 -1.84
C PRO A 120 19.77 -10.99 -3.36
N TYR A 121 20.39 -11.90 -4.13
CA TYR A 121 20.15 -11.97 -5.58
C TYR A 121 18.71 -12.41 -5.89
N LEU A 122 18.21 -13.43 -5.18
CA LEU A 122 16.82 -13.87 -5.33
C LEU A 122 15.86 -12.82 -4.76
N GLY A 123 16.21 -12.24 -3.62
CA GLY A 123 15.47 -11.16 -2.97
C GLY A 123 15.25 -9.96 -3.89
N PHE A 124 16.31 -9.41 -4.48
CA PHE A 124 16.20 -8.23 -5.33
C PHE A 124 15.52 -8.50 -6.67
N ILE A 125 15.69 -9.70 -7.25
CA ILE A 125 14.89 -10.10 -8.44
C ILE A 125 13.40 -10.16 -8.08
N TYR A 126 13.07 -10.75 -6.93
CA TYR A 126 11.70 -10.82 -6.44
C TYR A 126 11.12 -9.42 -6.22
N THR A 127 11.82 -8.51 -5.53
CA THR A 127 11.31 -7.17 -5.25
C THR A 127 11.16 -6.34 -6.52
N SER A 128 12.13 -6.35 -7.45
CA SER A 128 11.98 -5.63 -8.73
C SER A 128 10.76 -6.08 -9.52
N PHE A 129 10.39 -7.37 -9.45
CA PHE A 129 9.17 -7.86 -10.07
C PHE A 129 7.92 -7.37 -9.33
N GLN A 130 7.90 -7.45 -8.00
CA GLN A 130 6.73 -7.05 -7.20
C GLN A 130 6.44 -5.56 -7.30
N GLU A 131 7.46 -4.70 -7.21
CA GLU A 131 7.29 -3.24 -7.35
C GLU A 131 6.70 -2.85 -8.71
N ARG A 132 7.13 -3.55 -9.77
CA ARG A 132 6.51 -3.37 -11.09
C ARG A 132 5.06 -3.84 -11.12
N ALA A 133 4.76 -4.95 -10.44
CA ALA A 133 3.41 -5.50 -10.38
C ALA A 133 2.46 -4.55 -9.64
N THR A 134 2.86 -4.00 -8.50
CA THR A 134 2.07 -3.03 -7.73
C THR A 134 1.96 -1.69 -8.47
N PHE A 135 3.03 -1.21 -9.13
CA PHE A 135 2.97 -0.06 -10.04
C PHE A 135 1.85 -0.22 -11.09
N ILE A 136 1.78 -1.39 -11.73
CA ILE A 136 0.76 -1.68 -12.75
C ILE A 136 -0.63 -1.78 -12.11
N SER A 137 -0.77 -2.43 -10.95
CA SER A 137 -2.05 -2.55 -10.24
C SER A 137 -2.60 -1.18 -9.87
N HIS A 138 -1.83 -0.39 -9.12
CA HIS A 138 -2.18 0.96 -8.68
C HIS A 138 -2.41 1.92 -9.84
N GLY A 139 -1.62 1.81 -10.92
CA GLY A 139 -1.82 2.60 -12.13
C GLY A 139 -3.15 2.27 -12.84
N ASN A 140 -3.56 1.00 -12.84
CA ASN A 140 -4.83 0.58 -13.42
C ASN A 140 -6.03 1.00 -12.55
N THR A 141 -5.95 0.82 -11.23
CA THR A 141 -7.01 1.26 -10.32
C THR A 141 -7.15 2.79 -10.34
N ALA A 142 -6.06 3.54 -10.46
CA ALA A 142 -6.09 4.99 -10.67
C ALA A 142 -6.90 5.40 -11.93
N ARG A 143 -6.66 4.71 -13.05
CA ARG A 143 -7.40 4.97 -14.29
C ARG A 143 -8.88 4.62 -14.16
N LEU A 144 -9.21 3.46 -13.58
CA LEU A 144 -10.59 3.05 -13.38
C LEU A 144 -11.34 3.98 -12.42
N ALA A 145 -10.71 4.43 -11.34
CA ALA A 145 -11.29 5.43 -10.43
C ALA A 145 -11.67 6.72 -11.17
N LYS A 146 -10.80 7.17 -12.10
CA LYS A 146 -11.07 8.32 -12.95
C LYS A 146 -12.24 8.07 -13.91
N ASP A 147 -12.31 6.89 -14.51
CA ASP A 147 -13.39 6.50 -15.43
C ASP A 147 -14.75 6.44 -14.70
N HIS A 148 -14.76 6.10 -13.41
CA HIS A 148 -15.93 6.17 -12.52
C HIS A 148 -16.17 7.55 -11.90
N GLY A 149 -15.38 8.57 -12.26
CA GLY A 149 -15.58 9.96 -11.84
C GLY A 149 -14.98 10.34 -10.48
N ASP A 150 -14.27 9.45 -9.78
CA ASP A 150 -13.54 9.79 -8.55
C ASP A 150 -12.09 10.18 -8.83
N PHE A 151 -11.90 11.44 -9.22
CA PHE A 151 -10.58 12.02 -9.46
C PHE A 151 -9.69 12.05 -8.22
N LYS A 152 -10.26 12.10 -7.00
CA LYS A 152 -9.45 12.09 -5.77
C LYS A 152 -8.90 10.69 -5.51
N LEU A 153 -9.71 9.65 -5.69
CA LEU A 153 -9.23 8.27 -5.62
C LEU A 153 -8.19 7.98 -6.72
N ALA A 154 -8.39 8.51 -7.93
CA ALA A 154 -7.39 8.40 -8.99
C ALA A 154 -6.03 9.02 -8.60
N GLN A 155 -6.04 10.13 -7.86
CA GLN A 155 -4.81 10.74 -7.32
C GLN A 155 -4.19 9.89 -6.21
N VAL A 156 -5.00 9.30 -5.31
CA VAL A 156 -4.55 8.39 -4.25
C VAL A 156 -3.82 7.18 -4.85
N CYS A 157 -4.43 6.47 -5.79
CA CYS A 157 -3.78 5.32 -6.44
C CYS A 157 -2.57 5.76 -7.29
N GLY A 158 -2.67 6.92 -7.95
CA GLY A 158 -1.60 7.45 -8.80
C GLY A 158 -0.34 7.86 -8.04
N ILE A 159 -0.45 8.40 -6.82
CA ILE A 159 0.73 8.76 -6.02
C ILE A 159 1.43 7.52 -5.47
N ILE A 160 0.66 6.49 -5.07
CA ILE A 160 1.20 5.20 -4.66
C ILE A 160 1.98 4.60 -5.84
N ALA A 161 1.36 4.48 -7.02
CA ALA A 161 2.04 4.01 -8.23
C ALA A 161 3.33 4.78 -8.58
N ALA A 162 3.39 6.09 -8.27
CA ALA A 162 4.59 6.89 -8.50
C ALA A 162 5.73 6.55 -7.52
N ASP A 163 5.40 6.08 -6.32
CA ASP A 163 6.36 5.55 -5.35
C ASP A 163 6.90 4.20 -5.84
N GLU A 164 6.02 3.27 -6.20
CA GLU A 164 6.38 1.93 -6.73
C GLU A 164 7.35 2.00 -7.91
N LYS A 165 7.12 2.95 -8.82
CA LYS A 165 7.99 3.14 -9.98
C LYS A 165 9.41 3.55 -9.59
N ARG A 166 9.57 4.32 -8.50
CA ARG A 166 10.90 4.69 -8.00
C ARG A 166 11.56 3.49 -7.33
N HIS A 167 10.80 2.68 -6.58
CA HIS A 167 11.31 1.47 -5.95
C HIS A 167 11.67 0.38 -6.97
N GLU A 168 10.91 0.22 -8.07
CA GLU A 168 11.26 -0.65 -9.21
C GLU A 168 12.64 -0.28 -9.79
N THR A 169 12.99 1.01 -9.78
CA THR A 169 14.22 1.54 -10.39
C THR A 169 15.44 1.46 -9.46
N ALA A 170 15.22 1.40 -8.15
CA ALA A 170 16.26 1.53 -7.13
C ALA A 170 17.06 0.23 -6.91
#